data_AF-A0A2G6NUV5-F1
#
_entry.id   AF-A0A2G6NUV5-F1
#
_cell.length_a   1.000
_cell.length_b   1.000
_cell.length_c   1.000
_cell.angle_alpha   90.00
_cell.angle_beta   90.00
_cell.angle_gamma   90.00
#
_symmetry.space_group_name_H-M   'P 1'
#
loop_
_entity.id
_entity.type
_entity.pdbx_description
1 polymer ?
#
loop_
_entity_poly.entity_id
_entity_poly.type
_entity_poly.pdbx_seq_one_letter_code
_entity_poly.pdbx_strand_id
1 'polypeptide(L)'
;MTIGEAMWQPRFLQYAAEIAPEGRTGEYMGVAQLPWFLTKMLVPLYSGHMLGRYVPHEGPINPQGMWLIFALVAMATPVLLIVAKGWVTKDFKTKA
;
A
#
# COMPACT_ATOMS: atom_id res chain seq x y z
N MET A 1 -8.73 -4.52 13.40
CA MET A 1 -8.54 -4.69 11.96
C MET A 1 -9.55 -3.82 11.24
N THR A 2 -9.11 -3.01 10.30
CA THR A 2 -10.01 -2.17 9.49
C THR A 2 -10.54 -2.95 8.28
N ILE A 3 -11.65 -2.50 7.69
CA ILE A 3 -12.24 -3.14 6.50
C ILE A 3 -11.23 -3.20 5.33
N GLY A 4 -10.44 -2.14 5.14
CA GLY A 4 -9.44 -2.08 4.07
C GLY A 4 -8.33 -3.12 4.22
N GLU A 5 -7.79 -3.30 5.42
CA GLU A 5 -6.77 -4.32 5.70
C GLU A 5 -7.32 -5.74 5.48
N ALA A 6 -8.55 -5.99 5.93
CA ALA A 6 -9.19 -7.29 5.77
C ALA A 6 -9.43 -7.66 4.30
N MET A 7 -9.66 -6.68 3.43
CA MET A 7 -9.87 -6.90 1.99
C MET A 7 -8.56 -7.18 1.24
N TRP A 8 -7.45 -6.55 1.61
CA TRP A 8 -6.21 -6.59 0.84
C TRP A 8 -5.23 -7.66 1.32
N GLN A 9 -5.02 -7.77 2.63
CA GLN A 9 -3.98 -8.61 3.24
C GLN A 9 -4.09 -10.11 2.88
N PRO A 10 -5.27 -10.76 2.96
CA PRO A 10 -5.39 -12.18 2.58
C PRO A 10 -5.27 -12.40 1.07
N ARG A 11 -5.83 -11.51 0.24
CA ARG A 11 -5.81 -11.64 -1.22
C ARG A 11 -4.42 -11.46 -1.81
N PHE A 12 -3.64 -10.53 -1.26
CA PHE A 12 -2.28 -10.27 -1.74
C PHE A 12 -1.35 -11.47 -1.45
N LEU A 13 -1.44 -12.05 -0.26
CA LEU A 13 -0.67 -13.25 0.10
C LEU A 13 -1.12 -14.48 -0.71
N GLN A 14 -2.42 -14.63 -0.96
CA GLN A 14 -2.96 -15.69 -1.84
C GLN A 14 -2.44 -15.54 -3.28
N TYR A 15 -2.47 -14.34 -3.85
CA TYR A 15 -1.95 -14.05 -5.18
C TYR A 15 -0.45 -14.37 -5.29
N ALA A 16 0.34 -13.99 -4.29
CA ALA A 16 1.78 -14.32 -4.25
C ALA A 16 2.03 -15.83 -4.16
N ALA A 17 1.18 -16.57 -3.45
CA ALA A 17 1.27 -18.03 -3.34
C ALA A 17 0.86 -18.74 -4.65
N GLU A 18 -0.16 -18.25 -5.36
CA GLU A 18 -0.65 -18.81 -6.63
C GLU A 18 0.33 -18.60 -7.81
N ILE A 19 1.11 -17.51 -7.79
CA ILE A 19 2.13 -17.23 -8.81
C ILE A 19 3.41 -18.04 -8.57
N ALA A 20 3.64 -18.53 -7.35
CA ALA A 20 4.88 -19.17 -6.99
C ALA A 20 5.07 -20.54 -7.70
N PRO A 21 6.21 -20.78 -8.37
CA PRO A 21 6.58 -22.10 -8.90
C PRO A 21 6.80 -23.13 -7.79
N GLU A 22 6.48 -24.40 -8.05
CA GLU A 22 6.74 -25.50 -7.11
C GLU A 22 8.23 -25.51 -6.69
N GLY A 23 8.48 -25.46 -5.37
CA GLY A 23 9.83 -25.44 -4.79
C GLY A 23 10.46 -24.06 -4.58
N ARG A 24 9.84 -22.95 -5.04
CA ARG A 24 10.32 -21.56 -4.79
C ARG A 24 9.30 -20.66 -4.08
N THR A 25 8.31 -21.26 -3.43
CA THR A 25 7.24 -20.55 -2.71
C THR A 25 7.77 -19.62 -1.62
N GLY A 26 8.85 -19.99 -0.93
CA GLY A 26 9.48 -19.15 0.08
C GLY A 26 10.09 -17.85 -0.47
N GLU A 27 10.70 -17.87 -1.66
CA GLU A 27 11.29 -16.68 -2.28
C GLU A 27 10.21 -15.68 -2.72
N TYR A 28 9.13 -16.18 -3.34
CA TYR A 28 8.00 -15.33 -3.76
C TYR A 28 7.23 -14.76 -2.56
N MET A 29 7.06 -15.53 -1.49
CA MET A 29 6.48 -15.02 -0.23
C MET A 29 7.39 -13.99 0.44
N GLY A 30 8.72 -14.14 0.37
CA GLY A 30 9.68 -13.15 0.87
C GLY A 30 9.64 -11.84 0.08
N VAL A 31 9.59 -11.92 -1.25
CA VAL A 31 9.42 -10.77 -2.15
C VAL A 31 8.08 -10.07 -1.89
N ALA A 32 7.02 -10.82 -1.59
CA ALA A 32 5.73 -10.26 -1.21
C ALA A 32 5.78 -9.45 0.11
N GLN A 33 6.77 -9.64 0.98
CA GLN A 33 6.95 -8.81 2.18
C GLN A 33 7.70 -7.50 1.94
N LEU A 34 8.37 -7.34 0.79
CA LEU A 34 9.13 -6.12 0.46
C LEU A 34 8.28 -4.84 0.52
N PRO A 35 7.03 -4.80 0.03
CA PRO A 35 6.17 -3.64 0.19
C PRO A 35 5.99 -3.26 1.66
N TRP A 36 5.86 -4.25 2.55
CA TRP A 36 5.67 -4.02 3.98
C TRP A 36 6.94 -3.55 4.68
N PHE A 37 8.10 -4.00 4.20
CA PHE A 37 9.39 -3.47 4.63
C PHE A 37 9.56 -2.01 4.17
N LEU A 38 9.25 -1.74 2.91
CA LEU A 38 9.42 -0.42 2.31
C LEU A 38 8.52 0.63 2.97
N THR A 39 7.26 0.28 3.29
CA THR A 39 6.37 1.18 4.03
C THR A 39 6.93 1.50 5.42
N LYS A 40 7.50 0.52 6.14
CA LYS A 40 8.13 0.76 7.45
C LYS A 40 9.34 1.68 7.38
N MET A 41 10.03 1.76 6.25
CA MET A 41 11.13 2.70 6.06
C MET A 41 10.67 4.09 5.60
N LEU A 42 9.77 4.15 4.61
CA LEU A 42 9.38 5.41 3.98
C LEU A 42 8.36 6.19 4.82
N VAL A 43 7.42 5.50 5.48
CA VAL A 43 6.34 6.16 6.23
C VAL A 43 6.87 7.00 7.38
N PRO A 44 7.84 6.56 8.22
CA PRO A 44 8.39 7.38 9.29
C PRO A 44 9.14 8.62 8.80
N LEU A 45 9.88 8.51 7.69
CA LEU A 45 10.57 9.67 7.08
C LEU A 45 9.56 10.72 6.59
N TYR A 46 8.53 10.25 5.89
CA TYR A 46 7.49 11.12 5.35
C TYR A 46 6.61 11.74 6.45
N SER A 47 6.18 10.94 7.42
CA SER A 47 5.33 11.42 8.52
C SER A 47 6.08 12.37 9.45
N GLY A 48 7.37 12.14 9.71
CA GLY A 48 8.21 13.05 10.50
C GLY A 48 8.36 14.43 9.85
N HIS A 49 8.57 14.48 8.54
CA HIS A 49 8.64 15.75 7.81
C HIS A 49 7.30 16.50 7.81
N MET A 50 6.19 15.78 7.61
CA MET A 50 4.83 16.35 7.63
C MET A 50 4.46 16.88 9.02
N LEU A 51 4.77 16.14 10.09
CA LEU A 51 4.57 16.59 11.47
C LEU A 51 5.34 17.88 11.75
N GLY A 52 6.62 17.96 11.39
CA GLY A 52 7.41 19.18 11.57
C GLY A 52 6.88 20.39 10.78
N ARG A 53 6.24 20.16 9.62
CA ARG A 53 5.70 21.21 8.75
C ARG A 53 4.31 21.72 9.18
N TYR A 54 3.44 20.82 9.64
CA TYR A 54 2.02 21.09 9.89
C TYR A 54 1.65 21.15 11.38
N VAL A 55 2.43 20.49 12.25
CA VAL A 55 2.23 20.50 13.71
C VAL A 55 3.59 20.78 14.38
N PRO A 56 4.14 22.00 14.22
CA PRO A 56 5.37 22.39 14.90
C PRO A 56 5.17 22.44 16.43
N HIS A 57 6.25 22.24 17.19
CA HIS A 57 6.22 22.29 18.66
C HIS A 57 5.83 23.68 19.20
N GLU A 58 6.10 24.74 18.44
CA GLU A 58 5.73 26.13 18.76
C GLU A 58 5.11 26.79 17.52
N GLY A 59 3.95 27.43 17.68
CA GLY A 59 3.26 28.16 16.61
C GLY A 59 1.89 27.59 16.21
N PRO A 60 1.26 28.15 15.15
CA PRO A 60 -0.06 27.73 14.71
C PRO A 60 -0.02 26.34 14.08
N ILE A 61 -0.78 25.41 14.66
CA ILE A 61 -0.94 24.05 14.15
C ILE A 61 -2.01 24.00 13.06
N ASN A 62 -1.74 23.28 11.97
CA ASN A 62 -2.73 22.96 10.94
C ASN A 62 -2.74 21.45 10.61
N PRO A 63 -3.29 20.62 11.52
CA PRO A 63 -3.39 19.18 11.30
C PRO A 63 -4.36 18.82 10.17
N GLN A 64 -5.34 19.69 9.88
CA GLN A 64 -6.35 19.45 8.84
C GLN A 64 -5.70 19.37 7.45
N GLY A 65 -4.77 20.28 7.14
CA GLY A 65 -4.02 20.26 5.88
C GLY A 65 -3.17 18.99 5.72
N MET A 66 -2.53 18.54 6.79
CA MET A 66 -1.75 17.30 6.80
C MET A 66 -2.64 16.07 6.52
N TRP A 67 -3.77 15.96 7.23
CA TRP A 67 -4.71 14.85 7.04
C TRP A 67 -5.37 14.87 5.67
N LEU A 68 -5.63 16.04 5.10
CA LEU A 68 -6.14 16.16 3.73
C LEU A 68 -5.15 15.62 2.71
N ILE A 69 -3.85 15.91 2.86
CA ILE A 69 -2.80 15.36 1.99
C ILE A 69 -2.73 13.84 2.16
N PHE A 70 -2.77 13.31 3.39
CA PHE A 70 -2.80 11.86 3.61
C PHE A 70 -4.05 11.21 3.01
N ALA A 71 -5.21 11.85 3.10
CA ALA A 71 -6.43 11.36 2.47
C ALA A 71 -6.31 11.33 0.93
N LEU A 72 -5.74 12.36 0.31
CA LEU A 72 -5.49 12.38 -1.13
C LEU A 72 -4.52 11.29 -1.58
N VAL A 73 -3.42 11.10 -0.85
CA VAL A 73 -2.45 10.02 -1.12
C VAL A 73 -3.10 8.65 -0.92
N ALA A 74 -3.91 8.48 0.12
CA ALA A 74 -4.64 7.24 0.37
C ALA A 74 -5.68 6.95 -0.72
N MET A 75 -6.33 7.98 -1.28
CA MET A 75 -7.25 7.84 -2.42
C MET A 75 -6.55 7.55 -3.74
N ALA A 76 -5.28 7.93 -3.90
CA ALA A 76 -4.52 7.62 -5.11
C ALA A 76 -4.41 6.10 -5.34
N THR A 77 -4.24 5.31 -4.27
CA THR A 77 -4.14 3.84 -4.35
C THR A 77 -5.37 3.16 -4.96
N PRO A 78 -6.61 3.33 -4.44
CA PRO A 78 -7.79 2.73 -5.06
C PRO A 78 -8.06 3.31 -6.45
N VAL A 79 -7.78 4.59 -6.71
CA VAL A 79 -7.93 5.19 -8.05
C VAL A 79 -6.99 4.51 -9.05
N LEU A 80 -5.70 4.35 -8.71
CA LEU A 80 -4.73 3.65 -9.54
C LEU A 80 -5.12 2.19 -9.77
N LEU A 81 -5.64 1.49 -8.75
CA LEU A 81 -6.12 0.11 -8.89
C LEU A 81 -7.36 0.00 -9.80
N ILE A 82 -8.29 0.97 -9.74
CA ILE A 82 -9.46 1.03 -10.63
C ILE A 82 -9.01 1.26 -12.08
N VAL A 83 -8.05 2.16 -12.31
CA VAL A 83 -7.49 2.43 -13.64
C VAL A 83 -6.70 1.21 -14.16
N ALA A 84 -5.87 0.61 -13.32
CA ALA A 84 -5.06 -0.56 -13.65
C ALA A 84 -5.89 -1.85 -13.77
N LYS A 85 -7.15 -1.86 -13.31
CA LYS A 85 -8.07 -3.01 -13.41
C LYS A 85 -8.13 -3.55 -14.84
N GLY A 86 -8.20 -2.69 -15.85
CA GLY A 86 -8.26 -3.12 -17.25
C GLY A 86 -7.01 -3.87 -17.74
N TRP A 87 -5.84 -3.60 -17.13
CA TRP A 87 -4.58 -4.24 -17.46
C TRP A 87 -4.39 -5.53 -16.65
N VAL A 88 -4.56 -5.46 -15.33
CA VAL A 88 -4.41 -6.61 -14.42
C VAL A 88 -5.41 -7.72 -14.73
N THR A 89 -6.65 -7.39 -15.14
CA THR A 89 -7.67 -8.41 -15.45
C THR A 89 -7.48 -9.06 -16.82
N LYS A 90 -6.64 -8.50 -17.71
CA LYS A 90 -6.38 -9.12 -19.04
C LYS A 90 -5.59 -10.42 -18.91
N ASP A 91 -4.59 -10.46 -18.02
CA ASP A 91 -3.78 -11.66 -17.80
C ASP A 91 -4.56 -12.83 -17.19
N PHE A 92 -5.62 -12.56 -16.41
CA PHE A 92 -6.49 -13.58 -15.84
C PHE A 92 -7.39 -14.29 -16.86
N LYS A 93 -7.66 -13.70 -18.03
CA LYS A 93 -8.50 -14.35 -19.06
C LYS A 93 -7.78 -15.47 -19.82
N THR A 94 -6.47 -15.60 -19.67
CA THR A 94 -5.65 -16.60 -20.38
C THR A 94 -5.54 -17.94 -19.65
N LYS A 95 -6.16 -18.07 -18.47
CA LYS A 95 -6.10 -19.27 -17.62
C LYS A 95 -7.48 -19.77 -17.15
N ALA A 96 -8.53 -19.53 -17.93
CA ALA A 96 -9.85 -20.14 -17.76
C ALA A 96 -10.17 -21.04 -18.95
#